data_AF-A0A919GWH0-F1
#
_entry.id   AF-A0A919GWH0-F1
#
_cell.length_a   1.000
_cell.length_b   1.000
_cell.length_c   1.000
_cell.angle_alpha   90.00
_cell.angle_beta   90.00
_cell.angle_gamma   90.00
#
_symmetry.space_group_name_H-M   'P 1'
#
loop_
_entity.id
_entity.type
_entity.pdbx_description
1 polymer ?
#
loop_
_entity_poly.entity_id
_entity_poly.type
_entity_poly.pdbx_seq_one_letter_code
_entity_poly.pdbx_strand_id
1 'polypeptide(L)'
;MPDTGIDQQLPELVIRHLAEAAGLALDPTVALTAEIGSEELPVGSMAYVQGLIAVEDELGVAFADKLFAEVRKATLGDVVGYAQSAVAAAKGA
;
A
#
# COMPACT_ATOMS: atom_id res chain seq x y z
N MET A 1 -18.89 -3.88 -12.86
CA MET A 1 -17.59 -4.36 -13.41
C MET A 1 -16.54 -3.88 -12.44
N PRO A 2 -15.67 -4.75 -11.88
CA PRO A 2 -14.52 -4.26 -11.14
C PRO A 2 -13.68 -3.43 -12.12
N ASP A 3 -13.28 -2.23 -11.72
CA ASP A 3 -12.33 -1.40 -12.46
C ASP A 3 -10.96 -2.07 -12.39
N THR A 4 -10.79 -3.13 -13.19
CA THR A 4 -9.61 -4.00 -13.18
C THR A 4 -8.29 -3.27 -13.40
N GLY A 5 -8.33 -2.03 -13.91
CA GLY A 5 -7.13 -1.19 -14.04
C GLY A 5 -6.57 -0.72 -12.71
N ILE A 6 -7.42 -0.22 -11.78
CA ILE A 6 -6.93 0.25 -10.48
C ILE A 6 -6.61 -0.93 -9.56
N ASP A 7 -7.44 -1.98 -9.58
CA ASP A 7 -7.22 -3.17 -8.74
C ASP A 7 -5.92 -3.91 -9.09
N GLN A 8 -5.48 -3.88 -10.36
CA GLN A 8 -4.18 -4.45 -10.78
C GLN A 8 -3.00 -3.50 -10.58
N GLN A 9 -3.21 -2.18 -10.61
CA GLN A 9 -2.12 -1.19 -10.50
C GLN A 9 -1.88 -0.73 -9.05
N LEU A 10 -2.84 -0.92 -8.14
CA LEU A 10 -2.68 -0.56 -6.73
C LEU A 10 -1.47 -1.23 -6.05
N PRO A 11 -1.25 -2.55 -6.23
CA PRO A 11 -0.09 -3.21 -5.67
C PRO A 11 1.23 -2.60 -6.15
N GLU A 12 1.35 -2.33 -7.46
CA GLU A 12 2.54 -1.73 -8.06
C GLU A 12 2.78 -0.30 -7.54
N LEU A 13 1.72 0.49 -7.39
CA LEU A 13 1.78 1.85 -6.86
C LEU A 13 2.24 1.87 -5.39
N VAL A 14 1.68 0.98 -4.57
CA VAL A 14 2.08 0.83 -3.16
C VAL A 14 3.55 0.42 -3.05
N ILE A 15 3.99 -0.58 -3.83
CA ILE A 15 5.39 -1.02 -3.85
C ILE A 15 6.31 0.13 -4.24
N ARG A 16 5.99 0.84 -5.32
CA ARG A 16 6.80 1.95 -5.83
C ARG A 16 7.02 3.01 -4.75
N HIS A 17 5.96 3.48 -4.10
CA HIS A 17 6.08 4.53 -3.08
C HIS A 17 6.79 4.09 -1.82
N LEU A 18 6.55 2.86 -1.38
CA LEU A 18 7.28 2.31 -0.23
C LEU A 18 8.77 2.12 -0.53
N ALA A 19 9.10 1.71 -1.77
CA ALA A 19 10.47 1.59 -2.24
C ALA A 19 11.19 2.94 -2.29
N GLU A 20 10.55 3.93 -2.92
CA GLU A 20 11.06 5.29 -3.03
C GLU A 20 11.31 5.90 -1.65
N ALA A 21 10.36 5.76 -0.73
CA ALA A 21 10.50 6.30 0.63
C ALA A 21 11.57 5.56 1.46
N ALA A 22 11.74 4.26 1.25
CA ALA A 22 12.78 3.47 1.90
C ALA A 22 14.17 3.64 1.25
N GLY A 23 14.27 4.35 0.12
CA GLY A 23 15.49 4.42 -0.69
C GLY A 23 15.92 3.05 -1.23
N LEU A 24 14.99 2.11 -1.32
CA LEU A 24 15.22 0.76 -1.82
C LEU A 24 14.96 0.75 -3.33
N ALA A 25 15.90 0.20 -4.10
CA ALA A 25 15.66 -0.12 -5.50
C ALA A 25 14.80 -1.38 -5.60
N LEU A 26 13.54 -1.30 -5.16
CA LEU A 26 12.58 -2.37 -5.44
C LEU A 26 12.12 -2.22 -6.88
N ASP A 27 12.23 -3.31 -7.63
CA ASP A 27 11.75 -3.35 -9.00
C ASP A 27 10.22 -3.30 -8.98
N PRO A 28 9.57 -2.27 -9.58
CA PRO A 28 8.12 -2.14 -9.59
C PRO A 28 7.41 -3.25 -10.37
N THR A 29 8.14 -4.05 -11.16
CA THR A 29 7.61 -5.25 -11.83
C THR A 29 7.53 -6.46 -10.91
N VAL A 30 8.03 -6.35 -9.69
CA VAL A 30 7.89 -7.37 -8.67
C VAL A 30 6.43 -7.38 -8.23
N ALA A 31 5.65 -8.24 -8.90
CA ALA A 31 4.29 -8.53 -8.49
C ALA A 31 4.27 -8.87 -6.99
N LEU A 32 3.18 -8.51 -6.33
CA LEU A 32 2.93 -8.87 -4.94
C LEU A 32 2.74 -10.40 -4.86
N THR A 33 3.84 -11.14 -4.93
CA THR A 33 3.86 -12.59 -4.77
C THR A 33 3.52 -12.90 -3.31
N ALA A 34 2.98 -14.09 -3.05
CA ALA A 34 2.64 -14.49 -1.69
C ALA A 34 3.84 -14.36 -0.72
N GLU A 35 5.08 -14.48 -1.20
CA GLU A 35 6.29 -14.27 -0.41
C GLU A 35 6.48 -12.81 0.00
N ILE A 36 6.41 -11.86 -0.93
CA ILE A 36 6.62 -10.43 -0.67
C ILE A 36 5.44 -9.82 0.08
N GLY A 37 4.23 -10.28 -0.25
CA GLY A 37 3.01 -9.96 0.48
C GLY A 37 2.99 -10.47 1.91
N SER A 38 3.92 -11.36 2.29
CA SER A 38 4.07 -11.89 3.66
C SER A 38 5.24 -11.26 4.42
N GLU A 39 6.10 -10.47 3.77
CA GLU A 39 7.20 -9.81 4.46
C GLU A 39 6.66 -8.75 5.42
N GLU A 40 7.07 -8.85 6.69
CA GLU A 40 6.76 -7.84 7.70
C GLU A 40 7.45 -6.54 7.31
N LEU A 41 6.66 -5.49 7.09
CA LEU A 41 7.22 -4.17 6.82
C LEU A 41 7.77 -3.57 8.13
N PRO A 42 8.77 -2.68 8.06
CA PRO A 42 9.28 -1.97 9.21
C PRO A 42 8.30 -0.88 9.67
N VAL A 43 7.15 -1.33 10.19
CA VAL A 43 6.07 -0.51 10.78
C VAL A 43 6.68 0.31 11.91
N GLY A 44 6.67 1.64 11.74
CA GLY A 44 7.27 2.59 12.68
C GLY A 44 8.58 3.23 12.19
N SER A 45 9.12 2.82 11.05
CA SER A 45 10.16 3.62 10.37
C SER A 45 9.54 4.86 9.72
N MET A 46 10.24 5.99 9.79
CA MET A 46 9.76 7.25 9.21
C MET A 46 9.59 7.14 7.68
N ALA A 47 10.45 6.36 7.02
CA ALA A 47 10.34 6.02 5.61
C ALA A 47 9.03 5.28 5.28
N TYR A 48 8.64 4.30 6.08
CA TYR A 48 7.39 3.57 5.89
C TYR A 48 6.16 4.48 5.98
N VAL A 49 6.13 5.36 6.99
CA VAL A 49 5.04 6.34 7.15
C VAL A 49 5.01 7.31 5.96
N GLN A 50 6.16 7.80 5.50
CA GLN A 50 6.24 8.67 4.33
C GLN A 50 5.74 8.01 3.04
N GLY A 51 6.12 6.74 2.82
CA GLY A 51 5.63 5.98 1.66
C GLY A 51 4.12 5.77 1.69
N LEU A 52 3.54 5.48 2.86
CA LEU A 52 2.09 5.37 3.01
C LEU A 52 1.38 6.69 2.71
N ILE A 53 1.89 7.82 3.23
CA ILE A 53 1.31 9.15 2.95
C ILE A 53 1.36 9.47 1.45
N ALA A 54 2.45 9.12 0.75
CA ALA A 54 2.55 9.31 -0.69
C ALA A 54 1.51 8.47 -1.46
N VAL A 55 1.25 7.24 -1.01
CA VAL A 55 0.18 6.40 -1.57
C VAL A 55 -1.19 7.06 -1.32
N GLU A 56 -1.46 7.54 -0.10
CA GLU A 56 -2.72 8.22 0.23
C GLU A 56 -2.96 9.46 -0.62
N ASP A 57 -1.92 10.27 -0.85
CA ASP A 57 -1.98 11.48 -1.68
C ASP A 57 -2.26 11.14 -3.15
N GLU A 58 -1.60 10.12 -3.71
CA GLU A 58 -1.83 9.70 -5.09
C GLU A 58 -3.20 9.04 -5.29
N LEU A 59 -3.70 8.31 -4.29
CA LEU A 59 -5.03 7.69 -4.33
C LEU A 59 -6.15 8.64 -3.91
N GLY A 60 -5.84 9.76 -3.27
CA GLY A 60 -6.81 10.70 -2.70
C GLY A 60 -7.65 10.11 -1.56
N VAL A 61 -7.16 9.08 -0.86
CA VAL A 61 -7.89 8.39 0.21
C VAL A 61 -7.00 8.16 1.43
N ALA A 62 -7.55 8.34 2.62
CA ALA A 62 -6.86 8.04 3.87
C ALA A 62 -7.16 6.60 4.32
N PHE A 63 -6.12 5.81 4.56
CA PHE A 63 -6.18 4.43 5.05
C PHE A 63 -5.07 4.07 6.05
N ALA A 64 -3.97 4.82 6.10
CA ALA A 64 -2.81 4.57 6.93
C ALA A 64 -3.17 4.62 8.43
N ASP A 65 -3.97 5.59 8.86
CA ASP A 65 -4.44 5.68 10.25
C ASP A 65 -5.19 4.42 10.69
N LYS A 66 -6.03 3.88 9.80
CA LYS A 66 -6.81 2.67 10.06
C LYS A 66 -5.90 1.44 10.08
N LEU A 67 -4.96 1.35 9.14
CA LEU A 67 -3.94 0.30 9.10
C LEU A 67 -3.13 0.26 10.40
N PHE A 68 -2.64 1.42 10.87
CA PHE A 68 -1.85 1.51 12.11
C PHE A 68 -2.67 1.20 13.37
N ALA A 69 -3.97 1.53 13.37
CA ALA A 69 -4.86 1.24 14.49
C ALA A 69 -5.18 -0.26 14.60
N GLU A 70 -5.36 -0.94 13.47
CA GLU A 70 -5.82 -2.34 13.41
C GLU A 70 -4.66 -3.34 13.33
N VAL A 71 -3.50 -2.93 12.80
CA VAL A 71 -2.39 -3.84 12.49
C VAL A 71 -1.10 -3.38 13.15
N ARG A 72 -0.59 -4.18 14.12
CA ARG A 72 0.71 -3.93 14.76
C ARG A 72 1.92 -4.33 13.90
N LYS A 73 1.71 -5.24 12.95
CA LYS A 73 2.71 -5.76 12.01
C LYS A 73 2.04 -5.93 10.66
N ALA A 74 2.16 -4.92 9.81
CA ALA A 74 1.54 -4.91 8.51
C ALA A 74 2.49 -5.56 7.50
N THR A 75 1.94 -6.45 6.69
CA THR A 75 2.62 -6.89 5.49
C THR A 75 2.27 -5.99 4.32
N LEU A 76 2.99 -6.14 3.21
CA LEU A 76 2.67 -5.45 1.96
C LEU A 76 1.27 -5.82 1.44
N GLY A 77 0.82 -7.06 1.68
CA GLY A 77 -0.52 -7.50 1.35
C GLY A 77 -1.60 -6.79 2.18
N ASP A 78 -1.36 -6.58 3.47
CA ASP A 78 -2.26 -5.81 4.33
C ASP A 78 -2.40 -4.37 3.82
N VAL A 79 -1.28 -3.69 3.54
CA VAL A 79 -1.28 -2.31 3.04
C VAL A 79 -2.14 -2.19 1.77
N VAL A 80 -1.95 -3.10 0.82
CA VAL A 80 -2.71 -3.12 -0.43
C VAL A 80 -4.19 -3.41 -0.18
N GLY A 81 -4.51 -4.36 0.70
CA GLY A 81 -5.91 -4.66 1.04
C GLY A 81 -6.64 -3.48 1.68
N TYR A 82 -5.97 -2.73 2.57
CA TYR A 82 -6.53 -1.52 3.17
C TYR A 82 -6.68 -0.39 2.15
N ALA A 83 -5.68 -0.18 1.29
CA ALA A 83 -5.74 0.81 0.22
C ALA A 83 -6.87 0.49 -0.78
N GLN A 84 -7.03 -0.78 -1.19
CA GLN A 84 -8.13 -1.23 -2.05
C GLN A 84 -9.49 -0.95 -1.40
N SER A 85 -9.63 -1.30 -0.11
CA SER A 85 -10.86 -1.07 0.63
C SER A 85 -11.21 0.42 0.73
N ALA A 86 -10.22 1.28 0.94
CA ALA A 86 -10.40 2.73 1.01
C ALA A 86 -10.79 3.34 -0.35
N VAL A 87 -10.13 2.93 -1.44
CA VAL A 87 -10.47 3.36 -2.80
C VAL A 87 -11.89 2.90 -3.18
N ALA A 88 -12.24 1.65 -2.86
CA ALA A 88 -13.59 1.13 -3.11
C ALA A 88 -14.66 1.90 -2.33
N ALA A 89 -14.39 2.23 -1.06
CA ALA A 89 -15.28 3.05 -0.25
C ALA A 89 -15.45 4.47 -0.81
N ALA A 90 -14.37 5.11 -1.27
CA ALA A 90 -14.41 6.44 -1.86
C ALA A 90 -15.15 6.49 -3.20
N LYS A 91 -15.09 5.41 -4.01
CA LYS A 91 -15.85 5.29 -5.27
C LYS A 91 -17.33 5.01 -5.08
N GLY A 92 -17.73 4.46 -3.93
CA GLY A 92 -19.11 4.11 -3.61
C GLY A 92 -19.91 5.20 -2.88
N ALA A 93 -19.25 6.29 -2.46
CA ALA A 93 -19.83 7.45 -1.79
C ALA A 93 -20.23 8.55 -2.78
#